data_AF-A0AAE9D6E0-F1
#
_entry.id   AF-A0AAE9D6E0-F1
#
_cell.length_a   1.000
_cell.length_b   1.000
_cell.length_c   1.000
_cell.angle_alpha   90.00
_cell.angle_beta   90.00
_cell.angle_gamma   90.00
#
_symmetry.space_group_name_H-M   'P 1'
#
loop_
_entity.id
_entity.type
_entity.pdbx_description
1 polymer ?
#
loop_
_entity_poly.entity_id
_entity_poly.type
_entity_poly.pdbx_seq_one_letter_code
_entity_poly.pdbx_strand_id
1 'polypeptide(L)'
;MSSSRFFTSTPMPEMPEEAVEINDLKDKPSAHREKIIDIIQVYEHRYKIFSQMNIPKKCDIFDKIRTILSIDLSIEIEQLFENDYYSFSMILAAFYRQKYALEIPRREVPSSSVPYPEKDLLSECQHPLHTVLVMCFAAHEMKKMVVKDDFGQTLLQEKYESLKE
;
A
#
# COMPACT_ATOMS: atom_id res chain seq x y z
N MET A 1 62.69 47.78 -29.39
CA MET A 1 62.23 46.41 -29.08
C MET A 1 61.51 46.44 -27.75
N SER A 2 60.44 45.64 -27.65
CA SER A 2 59.69 45.26 -26.44
C SER A 2 58.68 46.24 -25.83
N SER A 3 57.45 46.15 -26.35
CA SER A 3 56.16 46.41 -25.68
C SER A 3 55.13 45.62 -26.52
N SER A 4 54.21 44.80 -26.03
CA SER A 4 53.39 44.83 -24.84
C SER A 4 52.84 43.42 -24.56
N ARG A 5 52.41 43.18 -23.31
CA ARG A 5 51.83 41.91 -22.84
C ARG A 5 50.39 41.78 -23.35
N PHE A 6 50.06 40.69 -24.05
CA PHE A 6 48.68 40.31 -24.33
C PHE A 6 48.08 39.64 -23.09
N PHE A 7 47.22 40.35 -22.36
CA PHE A 7 46.23 39.74 -21.47
C PHE A 7 44.94 39.59 -22.29
N THR A 8 44.63 38.37 -22.71
CA THR A 8 43.30 38.05 -23.22
C THR A 8 42.40 37.73 -22.03
N SER A 9 41.47 38.63 -21.72
CA SER A 9 40.37 38.39 -20.79
C SER A 9 39.39 37.41 -21.42
N THR A 10 39.42 36.16 -20.96
CA THR A 10 38.39 35.17 -21.30
C THR A 10 37.05 35.62 -20.68
N PRO A 11 35.94 35.73 -21.44
CA PRO A 11 34.63 35.95 -20.83
C PRO A 11 34.23 34.68 -20.06
N MET A 12 33.73 34.84 -18.83
CA MET A 12 33.13 33.71 -18.12
C MET A 12 31.94 33.17 -18.91
N PRO A 13 31.74 31.84 -18.96
CA PRO A 13 30.52 31.27 -19.50
C PRO A 13 29.34 31.67 -18.62
N GLU A 14 28.38 32.39 -19.19
CA GLU A 14 27.07 32.61 -18.59
C GLU A 14 26.39 31.25 -18.39
N MET A 15 26.07 30.91 -17.15
CA MET A 15 25.23 29.75 -16.86
C MET A 15 23.83 29.99 -17.46
N PRO A 16 23.23 29.01 -18.16
CA PRO A 16 21.83 29.12 -18.51
C PRO A 16 21.01 29.13 -17.21
N GLU A 17 20.24 30.20 -17.00
CA GLU A 17 19.13 30.20 -16.06
C GLU A 17 18.07 29.24 -16.58
N GLU A 18 18.22 27.94 -16.31
CA GLU A 18 17.10 27.03 -16.35
C GLU A 18 16.18 27.40 -15.19
N ALA A 19 15.17 28.21 -15.52
CA ALA A 19 14.00 28.40 -14.71
C ALA A 19 13.47 27.00 -14.35
N VAL A 20 13.64 26.62 -13.09
CA VAL A 20 12.95 25.49 -12.51
C VAL A 20 11.47 25.85 -12.58
N GLU A 21 10.78 25.38 -13.63
CA GLU A 21 9.34 25.22 -13.59
C GLU A 21 9.06 24.24 -12.46
N ILE A 22 8.79 24.80 -11.28
CA ILE A 22 8.15 24.11 -10.18
C ILE A 22 6.74 23.84 -10.69
N ASN A 23 6.60 22.81 -11.53
CA ASN A 23 5.30 22.31 -11.90
C ASN A 23 4.68 21.75 -10.63
N ASP A 24 3.72 22.51 -10.12
CA ASP A 24 2.67 22.11 -9.20
C ASP A 24 2.09 20.75 -9.64
N LEU A 25 2.74 19.66 -9.23
CA LEU A 25 2.16 18.32 -9.23
C LEU A 25 1.19 18.22 -8.05
N LYS A 26 0.14 19.05 -8.09
CA LYS A 26 -1.06 18.85 -7.28
C LYS A 26 -1.78 17.61 -7.78
N ASP A 27 -1.61 16.53 -7.03
CA ASP A 27 -2.61 15.51 -6.72
C ASP A 27 -3.63 15.19 -7.83
N LYS A 28 -3.17 14.56 -8.91
CA LYS A 28 -4.01 13.54 -9.55
C LYS A 28 -3.69 12.20 -8.88
N PRO A 29 -4.64 11.52 -8.22
CA PRO A 29 -4.40 10.16 -7.79
C PRO A 29 -3.94 9.36 -9.01
N SER A 30 -2.81 8.66 -8.90
CA SER A 30 -2.35 7.81 -9.98
C SER A 30 -3.47 6.85 -10.36
N ALA A 31 -3.68 6.56 -11.65
CA ALA A 31 -4.72 5.62 -12.08
C ALA A 31 -4.59 4.24 -11.39
N HIS A 32 -3.39 3.91 -10.91
CA HIS A 32 -3.11 2.75 -10.08
C HIS A 32 -3.72 2.86 -8.68
N ARG A 33 -3.64 4.01 -8.02
CA ARG A 33 -4.22 4.24 -6.69
C ARG A 33 -5.72 3.98 -6.67
N GLU A 34 -6.46 4.54 -7.64
CA GLU A 34 -7.92 4.34 -7.73
C GLU A 34 -8.27 2.86 -7.90
N LYS A 35 -7.56 2.14 -8.77
CA LYS A 35 -7.75 0.71 -8.96
C LYS A 35 -7.45 -0.10 -7.71
N ILE A 36 -6.37 0.20 -7.00
CA ILE A 36 -6.03 -0.50 -5.75
C ILE A 36 -7.14 -0.29 -4.71
N ILE A 37 -7.65 0.94 -4.59
CA ILE A 37 -8.76 1.27 -3.68
C ILE A 37 -10.02 0.48 -4.04
N ASP A 38 -10.33 0.30 -5.31
CA ASP A 38 -11.50 -0.48 -5.74
C ASP A 38 -11.31 -1.99 -5.48
N ILE A 39 -10.09 -2.52 -5.64
CA ILE A 39 -9.76 -3.90 -5.23
C ILE A 39 -9.94 -4.07 -3.72
N ILE A 40 -9.41 -3.14 -2.92
CA ILE A 40 -9.60 -3.12 -1.47
C ILE A 40 -11.09 -3.13 -1.12
N GLN A 41 -11.92 -2.36 -1.84
CA GLN A 41 -13.36 -2.34 -1.64
C GLN A 41 -14.02 -3.71 -1.90
N VAL A 42 -13.55 -4.48 -2.89
CA VAL A 42 -14.02 -5.86 -3.13
C VAL A 42 -13.70 -6.76 -1.94
N TYR A 43 -12.47 -6.73 -1.44
CA TYR A 43 -12.07 -7.52 -0.27
C TYR A 43 -12.86 -7.11 0.98
N GLU A 44 -13.01 -5.80 1.22
CA GLU A 44 -13.73 -5.28 2.37
C GLU A 44 -15.22 -5.63 2.32
N HIS A 45 -15.84 -5.59 1.14
CA HIS A 45 -17.24 -6.01 0.98
C HIS A 45 -17.44 -7.48 1.37
N ARG A 46 -16.48 -8.35 1.02
CA ARG A 46 -16.55 -9.79 1.27
C ARG A 46 -16.21 -10.17 2.71
N TYR A 47 -15.12 -9.63 3.26
CA TYR A 47 -14.57 -10.09 4.55
C TYR A 47 -14.84 -9.14 5.73
N LYS A 48 -15.11 -7.85 5.46
CA LYS A 48 -15.47 -6.83 6.46
C LYS A 48 -14.48 -6.67 7.61
N ILE A 49 -13.20 -6.97 7.37
CA ILE A 49 -12.16 -6.98 8.41
C ILE A 49 -11.94 -5.56 8.96
N PHE A 50 -11.75 -4.56 8.10
CA PHE A 50 -11.46 -3.20 8.55
C PHE A 50 -12.70 -2.49 9.13
N SER A 51 -13.89 -2.82 8.62
CA SER A 51 -15.16 -2.35 9.20
C SER A 51 -15.33 -2.82 10.64
N GLN A 52 -14.91 -4.05 10.97
CA GLN A 52 -14.93 -4.55 12.35
C GLN A 52 -13.98 -3.78 13.28
N MET A 53 -12.87 -3.26 12.74
CA MET A 53 -11.91 -2.40 13.46
C MET A 53 -12.28 -0.91 13.43
N ASN A 54 -13.53 -0.57 13.11
CA ASN A 54 -14.00 0.82 12.98
C ASN A 54 -13.26 1.66 11.93
N ILE A 55 -12.71 1.04 10.89
CA ILE A 55 -12.09 1.70 9.72
C ILE A 55 -12.93 1.39 8.46
N PRO A 56 -14.12 2.01 8.28
CA PRO A 56 -15.04 1.64 7.21
C PRO A 56 -14.70 2.31 5.86
N LYS A 57 -13.89 3.39 5.86
CA LYS A 57 -13.63 4.17 4.64
C LYS A 57 -12.51 3.53 3.82
N LYS A 58 -12.78 3.28 2.54
CA LYS A 58 -11.82 2.64 1.62
C LYS A 58 -10.49 3.38 1.49
N CYS A 59 -10.51 4.72 1.51
CA CYS A 59 -9.28 5.52 1.48
C CYS A 59 -8.44 5.30 2.74
N ASP A 60 -9.08 5.27 3.91
CA ASP A 60 -8.40 5.05 5.20
C ASP A 60 -7.77 3.65 5.26
N ILE A 61 -8.46 2.63 4.71
CA ILE A 61 -7.92 1.27 4.59
C ILE A 61 -6.68 1.26 3.68
N PHE A 62 -6.77 1.91 2.51
CA PHE A 62 -5.64 2.05 1.61
C PHE A 62 -4.44 2.73 2.28
N ASP A 63 -4.66 3.88 2.93
CA ASP A 63 -3.59 4.64 3.59
C ASP A 63 -2.99 3.83 4.75
N LYS A 64 -3.78 3.04 5.47
CA LYS A 64 -3.31 2.11 6.51
C LYS A 64 -2.40 1.03 5.95
N ILE A 65 -2.85 0.32 4.91
CA ILE A 65 -2.06 -0.74 4.26
C ILE A 65 -0.76 -0.15 3.68
N ARG A 66 -0.87 0.99 2.99
CA ARG A 66 0.27 1.72 2.44
C ARG A 66 1.28 2.08 3.53
N THR A 67 0.81 2.58 4.67
CA THR A 67 1.66 2.94 5.81
C THR A 67 2.42 1.73 6.35
N ILE A 68 1.73 0.59 6.57
CA ILE A 68 2.35 -0.64 7.08
C ILE A 68 3.43 -1.14 6.12
N LEU A 69 3.13 -1.20 4.82
CA LEU A 69 4.09 -1.65 3.82
C LEU A 69 5.27 -0.68 3.65
N SER A 70 5.02 0.63 3.70
CA SER A 70 6.06 1.64 3.47
C SER A 70 6.99 1.81 4.67
N ILE A 71 6.45 1.90 5.90
CA ILE A 71 7.26 2.18 7.09
C ILE A 71 8.07 0.95 7.50
N ASP A 72 7.42 -0.21 7.59
CA ASP A 72 8.06 -1.39 8.20
C ASP A 72 8.85 -2.22 7.18
N LEU A 73 8.47 -2.17 5.90
CA LEU A 73 9.07 -2.99 4.85
C LEU A 73 9.68 -2.18 3.69
N SER A 74 9.49 -0.86 3.65
CA SER A 74 9.93 -0.01 2.52
C SER A 74 9.38 -0.50 1.17
N ILE A 75 8.14 -1.02 1.18
CA ILE A 75 7.43 -1.48 -0.01
C ILE A 75 6.38 -0.43 -0.40
N GLU A 76 6.53 0.13 -1.60
CA GLU A 76 5.51 0.98 -2.21
C GLU A 76 4.43 0.12 -2.88
N ILE A 77 3.20 0.20 -2.38
CA ILE A 77 2.09 -0.63 -2.87
C ILE A 77 1.76 -0.38 -4.34
N GLU A 78 1.90 0.86 -4.80
CA GLU A 78 1.68 1.24 -6.19
C GLU A 78 2.70 0.58 -7.13
N GLN A 79 3.99 0.57 -6.74
CA GLN A 79 5.04 -0.10 -7.51
C GLN A 79 4.85 -1.63 -7.48
N LEU A 80 4.45 -2.19 -6.34
CA LEU A 80 4.15 -3.61 -6.22
C LEU A 80 2.99 -4.02 -7.15
N PHE A 81 1.93 -3.22 -7.19
CA PHE A 81 0.79 -3.43 -8.10
C PHE A 81 1.22 -3.41 -9.58
N GLU A 82 2.12 -2.50 -9.94
CA GLU A 82 2.57 -2.34 -11.32
C GLU A 82 3.51 -3.47 -11.76
N ASN A 83 4.50 -3.80 -10.92
CA ASN A 83 5.60 -4.70 -11.26
C ASN A 83 5.28 -6.17 -10.98
N ASP A 84 4.60 -6.47 -9.86
CA ASP A 84 4.25 -7.84 -9.44
C ASP A 84 2.82 -7.91 -8.87
N TYR A 85 1.87 -7.94 -9.79
CA TYR A 85 0.44 -7.98 -9.47
C TYR A 85 0.01 -9.21 -8.65
N TYR A 86 0.66 -10.35 -8.85
CA TYR A 86 0.35 -11.58 -8.11
C TYR A 86 0.82 -11.49 -6.67
N SER A 87 2.04 -10.96 -6.45
CA SER A 87 2.51 -10.67 -5.10
C SER A 87 1.64 -9.62 -4.41
N PHE A 88 1.25 -8.55 -5.11
CA PHE A 88 0.27 -7.58 -4.60
C PHE A 88 -1.02 -8.28 -4.14
N SER A 89 -1.59 -9.14 -4.98
CA SER A 89 -2.85 -9.83 -4.70
C SER A 89 -2.74 -10.75 -3.48
N MET A 90 -1.65 -11.52 -3.38
CA MET A 90 -1.39 -12.42 -2.24
C MET A 90 -1.13 -11.66 -0.94
N ILE A 91 -0.34 -10.58 -0.99
CA ILE A 91 -0.07 -9.72 0.18
C ILE A 91 -1.35 -9.03 0.65
N LEU A 92 -2.16 -8.51 -0.28
CA LEU A 92 -3.45 -7.90 0.06
C LEU A 92 -4.37 -8.92 0.73
N ALA A 93 -4.45 -10.14 0.24
CA ALA A 93 -5.22 -11.21 0.87
C ALA A 93 -4.80 -11.46 2.33
N ALA A 94 -3.50 -11.38 2.62
CA ALA A 94 -2.98 -11.53 3.97
C ALA A 94 -3.44 -10.41 4.93
N PHE A 95 -3.61 -9.17 4.45
CA PHE A 95 -4.24 -8.10 5.23
C PHE A 95 -5.70 -8.42 5.62
N TYR A 96 -6.37 -9.23 4.81
CA TYR A 96 -7.72 -9.73 5.09
C TYR A 96 -7.72 -11.10 5.80
N ARG A 97 -6.55 -11.52 6.31
CA ARG A 97 -6.34 -12.81 7.00
C ARG A 97 -6.67 -14.03 6.12
N GLN A 98 -6.61 -13.87 4.81
CA GLN A 98 -6.84 -14.94 3.85
C GLN A 98 -5.52 -15.55 3.39
N LYS A 99 -5.53 -16.87 3.18
CA LYS A 99 -4.37 -17.61 2.64
C LYS A 99 -4.25 -17.43 1.13
N TYR A 100 -5.38 -17.36 0.44
CA TYR A 100 -5.48 -17.29 -1.02
C TYR A 100 -6.04 -15.93 -1.44
N ALA A 101 -5.61 -15.46 -2.61
CA ALA A 101 -6.07 -14.20 -3.16
C ALA A 101 -7.37 -14.38 -3.96
N LEU A 102 -8.16 -13.31 -4.04
CA LEU A 102 -9.25 -13.21 -5.00
C LEU A 102 -8.68 -13.01 -6.41
N GLU A 103 -9.12 -13.83 -7.37
CA GLU A 103 -8.71 -13.75 -8.78
C GLU A 103 -9.40 -12.57 -9.48
N ILE A 104 -8.97 -11.35 -9.15
CA ILE A 104 -9.47 -10.11 -9.75
C ILE A 104 -8.63 -9.79 -11.00
N PRO A 105 -9.23 -9.52 -12.16
CA PRO A 105 -8.47 -9.16 -13.35
C PRO A 105 -7.82 -7.77 -13.22
N ARG A 106 -6.51 -7.68 -13.45
CA ARG A 106 -5.74 -6.41 -13.38
C ARG A 106 -6.27 -5.30 -14.30
N ARG A 107 -6.84 -5.66 -15.45
CA ARG A 107 -7.25 -4.71 -16.50
C ARG A 107 -8.69 -4.21 -16.35
N GLU A 108 -9.52 -4.93 -15.61
CA GLU A 108 -10.94 -4.63 -15.49
C GLU A 108 -11.20 -3.77 -14.26
N VAL A 109 -12.34 -3.07 -14.26
CA VAL A 109 -12.80 -2.36 -13.06
C VAL A 109 -13.35 -3.41 -12.09
N PRO A 110 -12.78 -3.55 -10.88
CA PRO A 110 -13.27 -4.51 -9.91
C PRO A 110 -14.70 -4.15 -9.49
N SER A 111 -15.60 -5.13 -9.47
CA SER A 111 -16.96 -4.95 -8.96
C SER A 111 -17.20 -5.82 -7.74
N SER A 112 -17.67 -5.21 -6.65
CA SER A 112 -18.03 -5.95 -5.43
C SER A 112 -19.21 -6.92 -5.62
N SER A 113 -19.99 -6.76 -6.70
CA SER A 113 -21.09 -7.68 -7.04
C SER A 113 -20.61 -8.99 -7.67
N VAL A 114 -19.38 -9.05 -8.18
CA VAL A 114 -18.85 -10.22 -8.86
C VAL A 114 -18.19 -11.16 -7.83
N PRO A 115 -18.58 -12.44 -7.77
CA PRO A 115 -17.97 -13.41 -6.88
C PRO A 115 -16.64 -13.91 -7.46
N TYR A 116 -15.55 -13.18 -7.21
CA TYR A 116 -14.21 -13.63 -7.60
C TYR A 116 -13.80 -14.89 -6.79
N PRO A 117 -13.32 -15.95 -7.45
CA PRO A 117 -12.87 -17.15 -6.75
C PRO A 117 -11.56 -16.90 -5.99
N GLU A 118 -11.32 -17.70 -4.96
CA GLU A 118 -10.03 -17.73 -4.25
C GLU A 118 -9.05 -18.63 -4.99
N LYS A 119 -7.82 -18.16 -5.18
CA LYS A 119 -6.77 -18.89 -5.89
C LYS A 119 -5.42 -18.67 -5.23
N ASP A 120 -4.63 -19.73 -5.19
CA ASP A 120 -3.22 -19.64 -4.82
C ASP A 120 -2.43 -19.11 -6.03
N LEU A 121 -1.93 -17.88 -5.91
CA LEU A 121 -1.17 -17.20 -6.95
C LEU A 121 0.34 -17.19 -6.64
N LEU A 122 0.79 -17.88 -5.58
CA LEU A 122 2.19 -17.85 -5.15
C LEU A 122 3.16 -18.35 -6.22
N SER A 123 2.76 -19.36 -7.00
CA SER A 123 3.60 -19.87 -8.11
C SER A 123 3.73 -18.88 -9.26
N GLU A 124 2.86 -17.87 -9.35
CA GLU A 124 2.87 -16.84 -10.38
C GLU A 124 3.60 -15.56 -9.93
N CYS A 125 3.96 -15.44 -8.64
CA CYS A 125 4.73 -14.33 -8.09
C CYS A 125 6.16 -14.29 -8.63
N GLN A 126 6.70 -13.08 -8.83
CA GLN A 126 8.09 -12.91 -9.27
C GLN A 126 9.08 -13.37 -8.19
N HIS A 127 8.74 -13.15 -6.91
CA HIS A 127 9.56 -13.51 -5.76
C HIS A 127 8.75 -14.27 -4.68
N PRO A 128 8.34 -15.52 -4.92
CA PRO A 128 7.37 -16.23 -4.07
C PRO A 128 7.78 -16.30 -2.58
N LEU A 129 9.05 -16.55 -2.29
CA LEU A 129 9.54 -16.60 -0.90
C LEU A 129 9.44 -15.25 -0.21
N HIS A 130 9.81 -14.17 -0.90
CA HIS A 130 9.69 -12.81 -0.36
C HIS A 130 8.21 -12.46 -0.12
N THR A 131 7.34 -12.82 -1.06
CA THR A 131 5.89 -12.62 -0.93
C THR A 131 5.33 -13.32 0.30
N VAL A 132 5.72 -14.58 0.55
CA VAL A 132 5.30 -15.32 1.76
C VAL A 132 5.78 -14.62 3.04
N LEU A 133 7.01 -14.11 3.07
CA LEU A 133 7.52 -13.38 4.24
C LEU A 133 6.70 -12.10 4.51
N VAL A 134 6.40 -11.34 3.46
CA VAL A 134 5.56 -10.13 3.57
C VAL A 134 4.12 -10.48 3.98
N MET A 135 3.56 -11.57 3.46
CA MET A 135 2.25 -12.07 3.90
C MET A 135 2.25 -12.43 5.38
N CYS A 136 3.27 -13.13 5.87
CA CYS A 136 3.41 -13.46 7.29
C CYS A 136 3.50 -12.19 8.15
N PHE A 137 4.27 -11.19 7.71
CA PHE A 137 4.36 -9.90 8.37
C PHE A 137 3.01 -9.18 8.41
N ALA A 138 2.32 -9.07 7.27
CA ALA A 138 1.01 -8.44 7.18
C ALA A 138 -0.02 -9.12 8.10
N ALA A 139 -0.09 -10.46 8.06
CA ALA A 139 -0.98 -11.22 8.92
C ALA A 139 -0.70 -11.02 10.42
N HIS A 140 0.58 -10.88 10.79
CA HIS A 140 0.99 -10.58 12.16
C HIS A 140 0.58 -9.17 12.60
N GLU A 141 0.77 -8.16 11.75
CA GLU A 141 0.32 -6.79 12.03
C GLU A 141 -1.19 -6.71 12.17
N MET A 142 -1.94 -7.39 11.30
CA MET A 142 -3.40 -7.48 11.41
C MET A 142 -3.85 -8.15 12.70
N LYS A 143 -3.17 -9.23 13.11
CA LYS A 143 -3.45 -9.89 14.39
C LYS A 143 -3.23 -8.93 15.57
N LYS A 144 -2.14 -8.15 15.57
CA LYS A 144 -1.89 -7.15 16.62
C LYS A 144 -2.99 -6.08 16.66
N MET A 145 -3.46 -5.62 15.50
CA MET A 145 -4.50 -4.60 15.43
C MET A 145 -5.84 -5.11 15.97
N VAL A 146 -6.28 -6.29 15.54
CA VAL A 146 -7.52 -6.92 16.04
C VAL A 146 -7.47 -7.13 17.55
N VAL A 147 -6.36 -7.68 18.07
CA VAL A 147 -6.22 -7.91 19.51
C VAL A 147 -6.19 -6.59 20.30
N LYS A 148 -5.57 -5.53 19.77
CA LYS A 148 -5.57 -4.21 20.44
C LYS A 148 -6.95 -3.58 20.52
N ASP A 149 -7.77 -3.74 19.47
CA ASP A 149 -9.18 -3.31 19.50
C ASP A 149 -10.00 -4.11 20.52
N ASP A 150 -9.75 -5.42 20.66
CA ASP A 150 -10.41 -6.28 21.66
C ASP A 150 -9.99 -5.94 23.11
N PHE A 151 -8.78 -5.44 23.33
CA PHE A 151 -8.19 -5.20 24.66
C PHE A 151 -8.84 -4.07 25.49
N GLY A 152 -9.88 -3.41 24.97
CA GLY A 152 -10.67 -2.40 25.70
C GLY A 152 -12.12 -2.79 26.00
N GLN A 153 -12.70 -3.77 25.30
CA GLN A 153 -14.14 -4.07 25.43
C GLN A 153 -14.40 -5.42 26.09
N THR A 154 -13.72 -6.48 25.66
CA THR A 154 -13.98 -7.85 26.15
C THR A 154 -13.45 -8.06 27.57
N LEU A 155 -12.22 -7.60 27.85
CA LEU A 155 -11.60 -7.69 29.18
C LEU A 155 -12.31 -6.83 30.24
N LEU A 156 -12.83 -5.67 29.84
CA LEU A 156 -13.61 -4.81 30.74
C LEU A 156 -14.97 -5.43 31.02
N GLN A 157 -15.63 -6.01 30.02
CA GLN A 157 -16.94 -6.64 30.16
C GLN A 157 -16.90 -7.94 30.98
N GLU A 158 -15.96 -8.84 30.70
CA GLU A 158 -15.76 -10.07 31.51
C GLU A 158 -15.41 -9.73 32.97
N LYS A 159 -14.55 -8.73 33.19
CA LYS A 159 -14.23 -8.25 34.54
C LYS A 159 -15.44 -7.61 35.23
N TYR A 160 -16.27 -6.84 34.52
CA TYR A 160 -17.49 -6.26 35.08
C TYR A 160 -18.57 -7.30 35.39
N GLU A 161 -18.68 -8.34 34.57
CA GLU A 161 -19.61 -9.46 34.77
C GLU A 161 -19.17 -10.33 35.96
N SER A 162 -17.87 -10.60 36.11
CA SER A 162 -17.31 -11.30 37.28
C SER A 162 -17.42 -10.53 38.60
N LEU A 163 -17.68 -9.21 38.55
CA LEU A 163 -17.91 -8.35 39.72
C LEU A 163 -19.40 -8.18 40.06
N LYS A 164 -20.31 -8.75 39.24
CA LYS A 164 -21.76 -8.79 39.51
C LYS A 164 -22.20 -10.08 40.20
N GLU A 165 -21.34 -11.10 40.23
CA GLU A 165 -21.49 -12.32 41.05
C GLU A 165 -20.89 -12.12 42.44
#